data_AF-A0A9D3LQG7-F1
#
_entry.id   AF-A0A9D3LQG7-F1
#
_cell.length_a   1.000
_cell.length_b   1.000
_cell.length_c   1.000
_cell.angle_alpha   90.00
_cell.angle_beta   90.00
_cell.angle_gamma   90.00
#
_symmetry.space_group_name_H-M   'P 1'
#
loop_
_entity.id
_entity.type
_entity.pdbx_description
1 polymer ?
#
loop_
_entity_poly.entity_id
_entity_poly.type
_entity_poly.pdbx_seq_one_letter_code
_entity_poly.pdbx_strand_id
1 'polypeptide(L)'
;MSAGVPENLGCESLPLTDEQKDLCRRKPYLLPSIKDGARLGISECQTQFKHERWNCSTTKDLSVFGYELNSGTKETAFIFAVMAAGLVHAVTRSCSAGT
;
A
#
# COMPACT_ATOMS: atom_id res chain seq x y z
N MET A 1 14.05 -2.93 24.08
CA MET A 1 15.25 -2.59 23.28
C MET A 1 14.82 -2.54 21.83
N SER A 2 14.29 -1.40 21.38
CA SER A 2 13.81 -1.25 20.00
C SER A 2 15.01 -0.95 19.12
N ALA A 3 15.36 -1.90 18.26
CA ALA A 3 16.44 -1.74 17.30
C ALA A 3 16.12 -0.55 16.39
N GLY A 4 17.02 0.43 16.37
CA GLY A 4 16.97 1.58 15.49
C GLY A 4 17.05 1.13 14.03
N VAL A 5 15.91 1.15 13.35
CA VAL A 5 15.87 1.27 11.89
C VAL A 5 16.05 2.75 11.59
N PRO A 6 16.97 3.15 10.70
CA PRO A 6 17.10 4.56 10.34
C PRO A 6 15.82 5.00 9.62
N GLU A 7 15.01 5.83 10.28
CA GLU A 7 13.71 6.32 9.81
C GLU A 7 13.76 7.17 8.53
N ASN A 8 14.96 7.51 8.03
CA ASN A 8 15.17 8.49 6.95
C ASN A 8 15.48 7.90 5.56
N LEU A 9 15.79 6.59 5.46
CA LEU A 9 16.11 5.96 4.15
C LEU A 9 14.87 5.40 3.44
N GLY A 10 13.75 5.24 4.16
CA GLY A 10 12.54 4.62 3.62
C GLY A 10 11.77 5.53 2.65
N CYS A 11 11.42 6.74 3.08
CA CYS A 11 10.51 7.63 2.35
C CYS A 11 11.09 8.13 1.01
N GLU A 12 12.40 8.40 0.93
CA GLU A 12 13.05 8.91 -0.28
C GLU A 12 13.24 7.86 -1.38
N SER A 13 13.39 6.60 -0.98
CA SER A 13 13.61 5.48 -1.91
C SER A 13 12.34 5.02 -2.64
N LEU A 14 11.18 5.53 -2.26
CA LEU A 14 9.89 5.13 -2.79
C LEU A 14 9.41 6.10 -3.88
N PRO A 15 8.68 5.61 -4.91
CA PRO A 15 8.10 6.42 -5.97
C PRO A 15 6.86 7.19 -5.46
N LEU A 16 7.07 8.06 -4.47
CA LEU A 16 6.05 8.90 -3.85
C LEU A 16 6.09 10.31 -4.45
N THR A 17 4.93 10.98 -4.45
CA THR A 17 4.87 12.43 -4.73
C THR A 17 5.58 13.22 -3.63
N ASP A 18 5.98 14.47 -3.91
CA ASP A 18 6.64 15.31 -2.91
C ASP A 18 5.77 15.51 -1.65
N GLU A 19 4.45 15.65 -1.84
CA GLU A 19 3.49 15.75 -0.75
C GLU A 19 3.41 14.45 0.09
N GLN A 20 3.42 13.29 -0.57
CA GLN A 20 3.46 12.00 0.11
C GLN A 20 4.78 11.79 0.87
N LYS A 21 5.91 12.26 0.32
CA LYS A 21 7.21 12.25 1.00
C LYS A 21 7.20 13.14 2.23
N ASP A 22 6.63 14.34 2.15
CA ASP A 22 6.44 15.22 3.30
C ASP A 22 5.64 14.56 4.41
N LEU A 23 4.53 13.90 4.07
CA LEU A 23 3.72 13.17 5.03
C LEU A 23 4.50 12.00 5.65
N CYS A 24 5.21 11.23 4.84
CA CYS A 24 6.04 10.12 5.29
C CYS A 24 7.13 10.58 6.26
N ARG A 25 7.81 11.70 5.97
CA ARG A 25 8.83 12.30 6.86
C ARG A 25 8.26 12.77 8.20
N ARG A 26 7.00 13.22 8.23
CA ARG A 26 6.34 13.62 9.49
C ARG A 26 6.01 12.44 10.39
N LYS A 27 5.77 11.25 9.81
CA LYS A 27 5.30 10.04 10.52
C LYS A 27 6.00 8.77 9.98
N PRO A 28 7.33 8.68 10.04
CA PRO A 28 8.09 7.60 9.41
C PRO A 28 7.80 6.23 10.06
N TYR A 29 7.48 6.21 11.35
CA TYR A 29 7.07 5.01 12.08
C TYR A 29 5.79 4.34 11.53
N LEU A 30 4.94 5.05 10.78
CA LEU A 30 3.77 4.46 10.12
C LEU A 30 4.11 3.74 8.81
N LEU A 31 5.30 3.98 8.24
CA LEU A 31 5.69 3.44 6.93
C LEU A 31 5.68 1.90 6.87
N PRO A 32 6.12 1.14 7.90
CA PRO A 32 5.97 -0.31 7.93
C PRO A 32 4.50 -0.74 7.81
N SER A 33 3.61 -0.15 8.61
CA SER A 33 2.18 -0.47 8.62
C SER A 33 1.50 -0.10 7.29
N ILE A 34 1.93 0.98 6.64
CA ILE A 34 1.49 1.35 5.29
C ILE A 34 1.93 0.30 4.26
N LYS A 35 3.19 -0.15 4.31
CA LYS A 35 3.71 -1.20 3.40
C LYS A 35 2.94 -2.51 3.58
N ASP A 36 2.64 -2.88 4.82
CA ASP A 36 1.89 -4.09 5.11
C ASP A 36 0.42 -3.99 4.69
N GLY A 37 -0.21 -2.82 4.89
CA GLY A 37 -1.56 -2.55 4.40
C GLY A 37 -1.67 -2.61 2.87
N ALA A 38 -0.67 -2.10 2.15
CA ALA A 38 -0.61 -2.21 0.69
C ALA A 38 -0.48 -3.67 0.24
N ARG A 39 0.39 -4.47 0.86
CA ARG A 39 0.53 -5.91 0.58
C ARG A 39 -0.77 -6.67 0.85
N LEU A 40 -1.44 -6.34 1.94
CA LEU A 40 -2.72 -6.94 2.30
C LEU A 40 -3.78 -6.63 1.23
N GLY A 41 -3.89 -5.38 0.79
CA GLY A 41 -4.83 -4.98 -0.26
C GLY A 41 -4.58 -5.72 -1.59
N ILE A 42 -3.32 -5.85 -2.01
CA ILE A 42 -2.94 -6.62 -3.20
C ILE A 42 -3.33 -8.09 -3.06
N SER A 43 -2.98 -8.72 -1.94
CA SER A 43 -3.26 -10.14 -1.68
C SER A 43 -4.77 -10.41 -1.67
N GLU A 44 -5.55 -9.51 -1.08
CA GLU A 44 -7.00 -9.62 -1.04
C GLU A 44 -7.58 -9.46 -2.45
N CYS A 45 -7.11 -8.49 -3.23
CA CYS A 45 -7.53 -8.32 -4.62
C CYS A 45 -7.28 -9.56 -5.47
N GLN A 46 -6.08 -10.14 -5.38
CA GLN A 46 -5.74 -11.40 -6.06
C GLN A 46 -6.61 -12.56 -5.58
N THR A 47 -6.92 -12.61 -4.28
CA THR A 47 -7.77 -13.67 -3.71
C THR A 47 -9.21 -13.58 -4.20
N GLN A 48 -9.78 -12.38 -4.25
CA GLN A 48 -11.15 -12.13 -4.72
C GLN A 48 -11.30 -12.44 -6.21
N PHE A 49 -10.28 -12.12 -7.02
CA PHE A 49 -10.34 -12.23 -8.48
C PHE A 49 -9.59 -13.45 -9.06
N LYS A 50 -9.13 -14.40 -8.24
CA LYS A 50 -8.31 -15.55 -8.68
C LYS A 50 -8.93 -16.45 -9.77
N HIS A 51 -10.25 -16.39 -9.96
CA HIS A 51 -10.99 -17.18 -10.96
C HIS A 51 -11.62 -16.31 -12.05
N GLU A 52 -11.35 -15.02 -12.05
CA GLU A 52 -11.84 -14.07 -13.05
C GLU A 52 -10.85 -13.91 -14.20
N ARG A 53 -11.35 -13.43 -15.36
CA ARG A 53 -10.50 -13.16 -16.54
C ARG A 53 -9.41 -12.14 -16.24
N TRP A 54 -9.75 -11.14 -15.42
CA TRP A 54 -8.82 -10.22 -14.82
C TRP A 54 -8.57 -10.68 -13.38
N ASN A 55 -7.34 -11.04 -13.05
CA ASN A 55 -6.98 -11.73 -11.81
C ASN A 55 -6.22 -10.85 -10.80
N CYS A 56 -6.30 -9.52 -10.96
CA CYS A 56 -5.59 -8.55 -10.14
C CYS A 56 -4.07 -8.81 -10.02
N SER A 57 -3.44 -9.26 -11.11
CA SER A 57 -1.98 -9.44 -11.15
C SER A 57 -1.26 -8.10 -11.07
N THR A 58 -0.16 -8.07 -10.34
CA THR A 58 0.71 -6.89 -10.21
C THR A 58 1.87 -6.97 -11.18
N THR A 59 2.30 -5.83 -11.73
CA THR A 59 3.51 -5.78 -12.56
C THR A 59 4.75 -5.58 -11.69
N LYS A 60 5.95 -5.74 -12.28
CA LYS A 60 7.22 -5.42 -11.61
C LYS A 60 7.55 -3.93 -11.65
N ASP A 61 6.66 -3.10 -12.20
CA ASP A 61 6.90 -1.67 -12.39
C ASP A 61 6.71 -0.88 -11.09
N LEU A 62 7.17 0.38 -11.11
CA LEU A 62 7.03 1.31 -9.98
C LEU A 62 5.56 1.50 -9.56
N SER A 63 4.61 1.40 -10.49
CA SER A 63 3.18 1.33 -10.21
C SER A 63 2.76 -0.13 -10.07
N VAL A 64 2.46 -0.54 -8.84
CA VAL A 64 2.02 -1.90 -8.47
C VAL A 64 0.96 -2.49 -9.43
N PHE A 65 0.06 -1.65 -9.95
CA PHE A 65 -1.07 -2.03 -10.81
C PHE A 65 -1.05 -1.34 -12.19
N GLY A 66 0.08 -0.82 -12.66
CA GLY A 66 0.26 -0.38 -14.06
C GLY A 66 -0.89 0.40 -14.72
N TYR A 67 -1.41 -0.15 -15.82
CA TYR A 67 -2.45 0.42 -16.68
C TYR A 67 -3.82 0.46 -15.99
N GLU A 68 -4.09 -0.48 -15.09
CA GLU A 68 -5.34 -0.60 -14.37
C GLU A 68 -5.64 0.66 -13.56
N LEU A 69 -4.63 1.32 -12.96
CA LEU A 69 -4.85 2.56 -12.19
C LEU A 69 -5.20 3.77 -13.05
N ASN A 70 -4.87 3.73 -14.34
CA ASN A 70 -5.15 4.83 -15.28
C ASN A 70 -6.45 4.60 -16.07
N SER A 71 -7.08 3.45 -15.88
CA SER A 71 -8.30 3.07 -16.60
C SER A 71 -9.53 3.39 -15.76
N GLY A 72 -10.57 3.97 -16.34
CA GLY A 72 -11.83 4.27 -15.64
C GLY A 72 -12.75 3.03 -15.49
N THR A 73 -12.23 1.92 -14.98
CA THR A 73 -12.94 0.62 -14.96
C THR A 73 -13.47 0.23 -13.58
N LYS A 74 -14.32 -0.81 -13.52
CA LYS A 74 -14.85 -1.34 -12.26
C LYS A 74 -13.74 -1.99 -11.43
N GLU A 75 -12.79 -2.62 -12.11
CA GLU A 75 -11.60 -3.26 -11.56
C GLU A 75 -10.72 -2.20 -10.86
N THR A 76 -10.52 -1.05 -11.50
CA THR A 76 -9.82 0.10 -10.93
C THR A 76 -10.50 0.63 -9.67
N ALA A 77 -11.82 0.81 -9.72
CA ALA A 77 -12.59 1.23 -8.55
C ALA A 77 -12.45 0.23 -7.38
N PHE A 78 -12.43 -1.07 -7.68
CA PHE A 78 -12.17 -2.11 -6.67
C PHE A 78 -10.76 -2.02 -6.09
N ILE A 79 -9.74 -1.85 -6.94
CA ILE A 79 -8.34 -1.68 -6.50
C ILE A 79 -8.23 -0.53 -5.51
N PHE A 80 -8.78 0.65 -5.83
CA PHE A 80 -8.75 1.79 -4.90
C PHE A 80 -9.45 1.48 -3.57
N ALA A 81 -10.61 0.84 -3.62
CA ALA A 81 -11.38 0.49 -2.43
C ALA A 81 -10.63 -0.51 -1.52
N VAL A 82 -10.12 -1.61 -2.08
CA VAL A 82 -9.42 -2.66 -1.32
C VAL A 82 -8.06 -2.18 -0.80
N MET A 83 -7.35 -1.34 -1.57
CA MET A 83 -6.10 -0.74 -1.11
C MET A 83 -6.32 0.24 0.04
N ALA A 84 -7.33 1.12 -0.06
CA ALA A 84 -7.68 2.01 1.03
C ALA A 84 -8.09 1.23 2.29
N ALA A 85 -8.89 0.17 2.15
CA ALA A 85 -9.28 -0.70 3.25
C ALA A 85 -8.07 -1.39 3.90
N GLY A 86 -7.14 -1.94 3.09
CA GLY A 86 -5.92 -2.57 3.57
C GLY A 86 -5.03 -1.62 4.36
N LEU A 87 -4.85 -0.39 3.87
CA LEU A 87 -4.08 0.65 4.56
C LEU A 87 -4.71 1.04 5.90
N VAL A 88 -6.01 1.35 5.93
CA VAL A 88 -6.72 1.73 7.16
C VAL A 88 -6.70 0.60 8.17
N HIS A 89 -6.91 -0.65 7.73
CA HIS A 89 -6.88 -1.82 8.59
C HIS A 89 -5.51 -2.02 9.24
N ALA A 90 -4.44 -2.01 8.46
CA ALA A 90 -3.08 -2.24 8.97
C ALA A 90 -2.63 -1.13 9.94
N VAL A 91 -2.88 0.14 9.60
CA VAL A 91 -2.55 1.26 10.48
C VAL A 91 -3.36 1.19 11.78
N THR A 92 -4.67 0.95 11.71
CA THR A 92 -5.52 0.84 12.89
C THR A 92 -5.05 -0.28 13.82
N ARG A 93 -4.70 -1.44 13.23
CA ARG A 93 -4.18 -2.58 13.98
C ARG A 93 -2.85 -2.27 14.69
N SER A 94 -1.93 -1.57 14.03
CA SER A 94 -0.67 -1.11 14.63
C SER A 94 -0.93 -0.20 15.83
N CYS A 95 -1.83 0.78 15.66
CA CYS A 95 -2.22 1.69 16.73
C CYS A 95 -2.85 0.95 17.92
N SER A 96 -3.72 -0.03 17.67
CA SER A 96 -4.34 -0.85 18.73
C SER A 96 -3.33 -1.75 19.44
N ALA A 97 -2.26 -2.16 18.77
CA ALA A 97 -1.18 -2.97 19.36
C ALA A 97 -0.18 -2.13 20.19
N GLY A 98 -0.25 -0.80 20.11
CA GLY A 98 0.70 0.10 20.78
C GLY A 98 2.07 0.19 20.11
N THR A 99 2.13 -0.12 18.81
CA THR A 99 3.33 -0.07 17.96
C THR A 99 3.26 1.03 16.92
#